data_AF-A0AAV4ISP6-F1
#
_entry.id   AF-A0AAV4ISP6-F1
#
_cell.length_a   1.000
_cell.length_b   1.000
_cell.length_c   1.000
_cell.angle_alpha   90.00
_cell.angle_beta   90.00
_cell.angle_gamma   90.00
#
_symmetry.space_group_name_H-M   'P 1'
#
loop_
_entity.id
_entity.type
_entity.pdbx_description
1 polymer ?
#
loop_
_entity_poly.entity_id
_entity_poly.type
_entity_poly.pdbx_seq_one_letter_code
_entity_poly.pdbx_strand_id
1 'polypeptide(L)'
;MPTVVKLSGHNFALLQHEEFIVGLAGSPDIPDNFLIGHMQFVWSTFTLYQGSLGAIKERVGEEKFVKELNRIWDMYLPLCQIHSDPLSQAFKVLPYVQLHKSQGSLYLHASHILQRTLRYKGVVAGALFSWKK
;
A
#
# COMPACT_ATOMS: atom_id res chain seq x y z
N MET A 1 -8.81 10.57 -10.46
CA MET A 1 -9.66 9.69 -9.63
C MET A 1 -9.69 8.31 -10.26
N PRO A 2 -9.72 7.21 -9.48
CA PRO A 2 -9.86 5.88 -10.05
C PRO A 2 -11.23 5.68 -10.72
N THR A 3 -11.26 4.92 -11.81
CA THR A 3 -12.47 4.52 -12.54
C THR A 3 -12.64 3.01 -12.46
N VAL A 4 -13.87 2.52 -12.25
CA VAL A 4 -14.14 1.08 -12.15
C VAL A 4 -14.50 0.51 -13.51
N VAL A 5 -13.83 -0.59 -13.89
CA VAL A 5 -14.14 -1.39 -15.07
C VAL A 5 -14.49 -2.81 -14.61
N LYS A 6 -15.61 -3.34 -15.11
CA LYS A 6 -16.09 -4.68 -14.76
C LYS A 6 -15.82 -5.63 -15.91
N LEU A 7 -15.10 -6.71 -15.64
CA LEU A 7 -14.82 -7.80 -16.58
C LEU A 7 -15.44 -9.10 -16.06
N SER A 8 -15.63 -10.09 -16.92
CA SER A 8 -16.19 -11.39 -16.56
C SER A 8 -15.30 -12.06 -15.50
N GLY A 9 -15.71 -11.98 -14.25
CA GLY A 9 -15.05 -12.58 -13.09
C GLY A 9 -14.30 -11.62 -12.17
N HIS A 10 -14.01 -10.38 -12.57
CA HIS A 10 -13.25 -9.43 -11.74
C HIS A 10 -13.66 -7.97 -12.01
N ASN A 11 -13.64 -7.15 -10.96
CA ASN A 11 -13.77 -5.69 -11.05
C ASN A 11 -12.39 -5.06 -10.91
N PHE A 12 -12.11 -3.99 -11.65
CA PHE A 12 -10.83 -3.28 -11.62
C PHE A 12 -11.05 -1.81 -11.29
N ALA A 13 -10.39 -1.28 -10.27
CA ALA A 13 -10.22 0.17 -10.13
C ALA A 13 -8.94 0.60 -10.85
N LEU A 14 -9.10 1.43 -11.88
CA LEU A 14 -8.01 1.92 -12.71
C LEU A 14 -7.70 3.36 -12.38
N LEU A 15 -6.43 3.69 -12.15
CA LEU A 15 -5.95 5.04 -11.94
C LEU A 15 -4.88 5.35 -12.99
N GLN A 16 -5.12 6.38 -13.79
CA GLN A 16 -4.09 6.96 -14.65
C GLN A 16 -3.21 7.91 -13.83
N HIS A 17 -1.90 7.73 -13.95
CA HIS A 17 -0.89 8.61 -13.35
C HIS A 17 0.31 8.73 -14.29
N GLU A 18 0.62 9.94 -14.74
CA GLU A 18 1.62 10.19 -15.79
C GLU A 18 1.32 9.35 -17.05
N GLU A 19 2.32 8.64 -17.57
CA GLU A 19 2.20 7.71 -18.70
C GLU A 19 1.69 6.31 -18.30
N PHE A 20 1.39 6.09 -17.01
CA PHE A 20 1.05 4.78 -16.48
C PHE A 20 -0.43 4.64 -16.13
N ILE A 21 -0.93 3.41 -16.24
CA ILE A 21 -2.23 3.01 -15.70
C ILE A 21 -1.96 1.96 -14.63
N VAL A 22 -2.43 2.24 -13.42
CA VAL A 22 -2.34 1.31 -12.29
C VAL A 22 -3.72 0.73 -12.03
N GLY A 23 -3.81 -0.59 -11.92
CA GLY A 23 -5.06 -1.30 -11.71
C GLY A 23 -5.05 -2.09 -10.40
N LEU A 24 -6.09 -1.92 -9.59
CA LEU A 24 -6.39 -2.79 -8.46
C LEU A 24 -7.54 -3.72 -8.83
N ALA A 25 -7.26 -5.02 -8.89
CA ALA A 25 -8.26 -6.04 -9.11
C ALA A 25 -8.99 -6.39 -7.81
N GLY A 26 -10.30 -6.59 -7.92
CA GLY A 26 -11.19 -7.04 -6.85
C GLY A 26 -12.16 -8.09 -7.35
N SER A 27 -12.67 -8.91 -6.43
CA SER A 27 -13.71 -9.87 -6.72
C SER A 27 -15.04 -9.16 -7.07
N PRO A 28 -15.94 -9.75 -7.88
CA PRO A 28 -17.17 -9.10 -8.36
C PRO A 28 -18.14 -8.66 -7.26
N ASP A 29 -18.08 -9.31 -6.10
CA ASP A 29 -18.88 -9.03 -4.91
C ASP A 29 -18.42 -7.77 -4.15
N ILE A 30 -17.22 -7.27 -4.43
CA ILE A 30 -16.70 -6.06 -3.80
C ILE A 30 -17.40 -4.81 -4.37
N PRO A 31 -18.00 -3.95 -3.51
CA PRO A 31 -18.64 -2.72 -3.95
C PRO A 31 -17.67 -1.75 -4.66
N ASP A 32 -18.14 -1.06 -5.69
CA ASP A 32 -17.33 -0.15 -6.52
C ASP A 32 -16.69 0.98 -5.69
N ASN A 33 -17.44 1.58 -4.78
CA ASN A 33 -16.95 2.62 -3.88
C ASN A 33 -15.81 2.13 -2.97
N PHE A 34 -15.88 0.87 -2.54
CA PHE A 34 -14.83 0.24 -1.75
C PHE A 34 -13.58 0.04 -2.60
N LEU A 35 -13.72 -0.50 -3.80
CA LEU A 35 -12.59 -0.74 -4.71
C LEU A 35 -11.88 0.57 -5.08
N ILE A 36 -12.65 1.66 -5.30
CA ILE A 36 -12.12 3.00 -5.52
C ILE A 36 -11.37 3.53 -4.30
N GLY A 37 -11.98 3.45 -3.11
CA GLY A 37 -11.37 3.95 -1.87
C GLY A 37 -10.09 3.19 -1.51
N HIS A 38 -10.08 1.88 -1.73
CA HIS A 38 -8.91 1.04 -1.51
C HIS A 38 -7.79 1.37 -2.50
N MET A 39 -8.12 1.54 -3.79
CA MET A 39 -7.16 2.00 -4.79
C MET A 39 -6.55 3.37 -4.43
N GLN A 40 -7.37 4.31 -3.96
CA GLN A 40 -6.89 5.62 -3.49
C GLN A 40 -5.95 5.46 -2.30
N PHE A 41 -6.30 4.65 -1.30
CA PHE A 41 -5.46 4.43 -0.12
C PHE A 41 -4.10 3.83 -0.47
N VAL A 42 -4.09 2.73 -1.26
CA VAL A 42 -2.86 2.07 -1.70
C VAL A 42 -2.00 3.04 -2.51
N TRP A 43 -2.61 3.77 -3.44
CA TRP A 43 -1.89 4.72 -4.27
C TRP A 43 -1.33 5.90 -3.48
N SER A 44 -2.13 6.53 -2.60
CA SER A 44 -1.64 7.62 -1.74
C SER A 44 -0.49 7.17 -0.85
N THR A 45 -0.55 5.94 -0.33
CA THR A 45 0.52 5.34 0.46
C THR A 45 1.76 5.10 -0.40
N PHE A 46 1.61 4.57 -1.61
CA PHE A 46 2.69 4.42 -2.58
C PHE A 46 3.36 5.78 -2.86
N THR A 47 2.56 6.81 -3.21
CA THR A 47 3.10 8.13 -3.56
C THR A 47 3.79 8.82 -2.39
N LEU A 48 3.30 8.62 -1.17
CA LEU A 48 3.90 9.19 0.03
C LEU A 48 5.32 8.67 0.27
N TYR A 49 5.55 7.36 0.05
CA TYR A 49 6.84 6.73 0.34
C TYR A 49 7.78 6.67 -0.86
N GLN A 50 7.25 6.54 -2.07
CA GLN A 50 8.04 6.31 -3.28
C GLN A 50 8.07 7.52 -4.21
N GLY A 51 7.19 8.52 -4.01
CA GLY A 51 7.05 9.65 -4.92
C GLY A 51 6.17 9.30 -6.12
N SER A 52 6.74 9.25 -7.33
CA SER A 52 6.02 8.88 -8.55
C SER A 52 6.68 7.71 -9.30
N LEU A 53 5.95 7.13 -10.25
CA LEU A 53 6.48 6.08 -11.11
C LEU A 53 7.60 6.63 -12.00
N GLY A 54 7.45 7.85 -12.53
CA GLY A 54 8.52 8.57 -13.21
C GLY A 54 9.79 8.70 -12.36
N ALA A 55 9.66 9.12 -11.10
CA ALA A 55 10.81 9.26 -10.19
C ALA A 55 11.53 7.91 -9.94
N ILE A 56 10.78 6.81 -9.84
CA ILE A 56 11.38 5.47 -9.73
C ILE A 56 12.10 5.10 -11.03
N LYS A 57 11.45 5.31 -12.19
CA LYS A 57 12.01 5.00 -13.52
C LYS A 57 13.31 5.76 -13.78
N GLU A 58 13.37 7.04 -13.42
CA GLU A 58 14.60 7.85 -13.47
C GLU A 58 15.69 7.32 -12.54
N ARG A 59 15.31 6.90 -11.32
CA ARG A 59 16.27 6.41 -10.31
C ARG A 59 16.95 5.09 -10.71
N VAL A 60 16.21 4.16 -11.30
CA VAL A 60 16.73 2.80 -11.58
C VAL A 60 17.04 2.52 -13.05
N GLY A 61 16.56 3.38 -13.95
CA GLY A 61 16.64 3.19 -15.39
C GLY A 61 15.57 2.23 -15.92
N GLU A 62 15.25 2.37 -17.21
CA GLU A 62 14.15 1.65 -17.87
C GLU A 62 14.28 0.12 -17.77
N GLU A 63 15.47 -0.42 -17.98
CA GLU A 63 15.73 -1.86 -17.93
C GLU A 63 15.43 -2.50 -16.56
N LYS A 64 15.58 -1.73 -15.47
CA LYS A 64 15.40 -2.22 -14.09
C LYS A 64 14.07 -1.80 -13.47
N PHE A 65 13.32 -0.93 -14.15
CA PHE A 65 12.11 -0.32 -13.63
C PHE A 65 11.08 -1.36 -13.17
N VAL A 66 10.75 -2.33 -14.04
CA VAL A 66 9.77 -3.38 -13.73
C VAL A 66 10.20 -4.24 -12.53
N LYS A 67 11.49 -4.59 -12.46
CA LYS A 67 12.02 -5.41 -11.36
C LYS A 67 11.93 -4.67 -10.01
N GLU A 68 12.28 -3.39 -10.00
CA GLU A 68 12.15 -2.56 -8.80
C GLU A 68 10.68 -2.37 -8.43
N LEU A 69 9.82 -2.16 -9.42
CA LEU A 69 8.37 -1.97 -9.21
C LEU A 69 7.73 -3.22 -8.59
N ASN A 70 8.08 -4.42 -9.06
CA ASN A 70 7.62 -5.68 -8.46
C ASN A 70 8.05 -5.79 -7.00
N ARG A 71 9.34 -5.51 -6.72
CA ARG A 71 9.86 -5.53 -5.36
C ARG A 71 9.15 -4.53 -4.45
N ILE A 72 8.83 -3.34 -4.98
CA ILE A 72 8.05 -2.34 -4.24
C ILE A 72 6.67 -2.91 -3.96
N TRP A 73 5.92 -3.33 -4.98
CA TRP A 73 4.55 -3.85 -4.79
C TRP A 73 4.47 -5.06 -3.87
N ASP A 74 5.48 -5.94 -3.87
CA ASP A 74 5.56 -7.06 -2.93
C ASP A 74 5.52 -6.61 -1.46
N MET A 75 6.05 -5.42 -1.14
CA MET A 75 5.96 -4.83 0.20
C MET A 75 4.56 -4.29 0.53
N TYR A 76 3.76 -3.94 -0.48
CA TYR A 76 2.41 -3.38 -0.32
C TYR A 76 1.32 -4.46 -0.46
N LEU A 77 1.63 -5.64 -0.98
CA LEU A 77 0.71 -6.78 -1.07
C LEU A 77 0.04 -7.11 0.28
N PRO A 78 0.75 -7.16 1.43
CA PRO A 78 0.09 -7.38 2.72
C PRO A 78 -0.91 -6.29 3.08
N LEU A 79 -0.64 -5.03 2.70
CA LEU A 79 -1.57 -3.92 2.91
C LEU A 79 -2.87 -4.16 2.13
N CYS A 80 -2.76 -4.66 0.91
CA CYS A 80 -3.90 -4.99 0.05
C CYS A 80 -4.70 -6.19 0.57
N GLN A 81 -4.04 -7.14 1.24
CA GLN A 81 -4.64 -8.41 1.69
C GLN A 81 -5.26 -8.34 3.09
N ILE A 82 -4.76 -7.49 4.00
CA ILE A 82 -5.28 -7.34 5.37
C ILE A 82 -6.66 -6.66 5.39
N HIS A 83 -7.07 -6.00 4.30
CA HIS A 83 -8.33 -5.26 4.19
C HIS A 83 -9.58 -6.13 3.97
N SER A 84 -9.50 -7.46 4.12
CA SER A 84 -10.66 -8.36 4.06
C SER A 84 -11.48 -8.43 5.37
N ASP A 85 -11.10 -7.70 6.43
CA ASP A 85 -11.84 -7.65 7.71
C ASP A 85 -12.65 -6.34 7.87
N PRO A 86 -14.00 -6.40 7.95
CA PRO A 86 -14.88 -5.23 8.11
C PRO A 86 -14.60 -4.33 9.32
N LEU A 87 -14.04 -4.88 10.41
CA LEU A 87 -13.70 -4.11 11.62
C LEU A 87 -12.41 -3.30 11.44
N SER A 88 -11.40 -3.88 10.80
CA SER A 88 -10.17 -3.20 10.39
C SER A 88 -10.44 -2.08 9.38
N GLN A 89 -11.51 -2.21 8.57
CA GLN A 89 -11.99 -1.22 7.60
C GLN A 89 -12.60 0.04 8.23
N ALA A 90 -13.19 -0.04 9.44
CA ALA A 90 -13.85 1.11 10.08
C ALA A 90 -12.87 2.14 10.67
N PHE A 91 -11.62 1.75 10.95
CA PHE A 91 -10.69 2.55 11.74
C PHE A 91 -9.48 3.10 10.97
N LYS A 92 -9.42 2.96 9.63
CA LYS A 92 -8.22 3.32 8.83
C LYS A 92 -6.94 2.79 9.51
N VAL A 93 -6.99 1.56 10.01
CA VAL A 93 -5.94 1.03 10.88
C VAL A 93 -4.69 0.86 10.02
N LEU A 94 -3.66 1.64 10.34
CA LEU A 94 -2.31 1.38 9.85
C LEU A 94 -2.00 -0.10 10.13
N PRO A 95 -1.72 -0.90 9.10
CA PRO A 95 -1.73 -2.35 9.22
C PRO A 95 -0.74 -2.81 10.29
N TYR A 96 -1.26 -3.63 11.19
CA TYR A 96 -0.47 -4.25 12.24
C TYR A 96 0.27 -5.45 11.65
N VAL A 97 1.56 -5.29 11.37
CA VAL A 97 2.39 -6.41 10.92
C VAL A 97 2.59 -7.37 12.09
N GLN A 98 2.09 -8.59 11.98
CA GLN A 98 2.48 -9.68 12.88
C GLN A 98 3.95 -10.03 12.63
N LEU A 99 4.85 -9.44 13.43
CA LEU A 99 6.27 -9.79 13.40
C LEU A 99 6.47 -11.19 13.97
N HIS A 100 7.35 -11.98 13.33
CA HIS A 100 7.69 -13.31 13.80
C HIS A 100 8.27 -13.23 15.21
N LYS A 101 7.99 -14.21 16.10
CA LYS A 101 8.39 -14.16 17.52
C LYS A 101 9.89 -13.93 17.74
N SER A 102 10.74 -14.33 16.78
CA SER A 102 12.19 -14.10 16.79
C SER A 102 12.62 -12.64 16.51
N GLN A 103 11.69 -11.75 16.14
CA GLN A 103 11.94 -10.34 15.83
C GLN A 103 11.33 -9.38 16.87
N GLY A 104 11.13 -9.86 18.11
CA GLY A 104 10.54 -9.06 19.19
C GLY A 104 11.29 -7.75 19.49
N SER A 105 12.61 -7.73 19.31
CA SER A 105 13.43 -6.50 19.44
C SER A 105 13.13 -5.47 18.35
N LEU A 106 12.85 -5.91 17.13
CA LEU A 106 12.46 -5.07 16.01
C LEU A 106 11.07 -4.49 16.25
N TYR A 107 10.12 -5.32 16.74
CA TYR A 107 8.79 -4.88 17.15
C TYR A 107 8.85 -3.79 18.24
N LEU A 108 9.70 -3.99 19.25
CA LEU A 108 9.85 -3.05 20.34
C LEU A 108 10.38 -1.70 19.84
N HIS A 109 11.43 -1.71 19.01
CA HIS A 109 11.99 -0.50 18.39
C HIS A 109 10.98 0.22 17.51
N ALA A 110 10.31 -0.52 16.62
CA ALA A 110 9.22 -0.03 15.78
C ALA A 110 8.12 0.66 16.60
N SER A 111 7.68 0.00 17.69
CA SER A 111 6.65 0.51 18.60
C SER A 111 7.09 1.79 19.30
N HIS A 112 8.35 1.88 19.74
CA HIS A 112 8.90 3.09 20.34
C HIS A 112 8.95 4.25 19.36
N ILE A 113 9.35 4.02 18.11
CA ILE A 113 9.31 5.03 17.06
C ILE A 113 7.86 5.48 16.88
N LEU A 114 6.92 4.56 16.66
CA LEU A 114 5.51 4.90 16.46
C LEU A 114 4.93 5.71 17.63
N GLN A 115 5.13 5.27 18.87
CA GLN A 115 4.65 5.94 20.08
C GLN A 115 5.26 7.34 20.25
N ARG A 116 6.53 7.52 19.88
CA ARG A 116 7.19 8.82 19.96
C ARG A 116 6.69 9.76 18.88
N THR A 117 6.45 9.24 17.67
CA THR A 117 6.00 10.01 16.52
C THR A 117 4.52 10.42 16.65
N LEU A 118 3.66 9.59 17.28
CA LEU A 118 2.26 9.93 17.62
C LEU A 118 2.12 11.12 18.59
N ARG A 119 3.16 11.47 19.35
CA ARG A 119 3.13 12.63 20.25
C ARG A 119 3.27 13.97 19.51
N TYR A 120 3.62 13.95 18.22
CA TYR A 120 3.77 15.15 17.41
C TYR A 120 2.51 15.41 16.58
N LYS A 121 1.87 16.55 16.82
CA LYS A 121 0.63 16.97 16.12
C LYS A 121 0.76 17.10 14.60
N GLY A 122 1.99 17.11 14.06
CA GLY A 122 2.25 17.17 12.61
C GLY A 122 2.39 15.81 11.92
N VAL A 123 2.33 14.71 12.67
CA VAL A 123 2.50 13.36 12.12
C VAL A 123 1.14 12.78 11.80
N VAL A 124 0.88 12.58 10.52
CA VAL A 124 -0.43 12.13 10.01
C VAL A 124 -0.51 10.61 9.85
N ALA A 125 0.61 9.94 9.55
CA ALA A 125 0.70 8.49 9.41
C ALA A 125 2.16 7.99 9.47
N GLY A 126 2.38 6.68 9.64
CA GLY A 126 3.69 6.05 9.58
C GLY A 126 3.59 4.57 9.23
N ALA A 127 4.56 4.05 8.49
CA ALA A 127 4.64 2.65 8.10
C ALA A 127 6.04 2.12 8.43
N LEU A 128 6.10 0.83 8.78
CA LEU A 128 7.34 0.13 9.09
C LEU A 128 7.52 -0.98 8.08
N PHE A 129 8.59 -0.88 7.30
CA PHE A 129 8.97 -1.90 6.34
C PHE A 129 10.05 -2.77 6.97
N SER A 130 9.81 -4.08 7.06
CA SER A 130 10.83 -5.04 7.45
C SER A 130 11.22 -5.88 6.24
N TRP A 131 12.51 -6.16 6.12
CA TRP A 131 13.04 -6.99 5.05
C TRP A 131 13.39 -8.35 5.65
N LYS A 132 12.79 -9.42 5.11
CA LYS A 132 13.29 -10.78 5.36
C LYS A 132 14.44 -11.05 4.41
N LYS A 133 15.63 -11.31 4.97
CA LYS A 133 16.70 -12.00 4.26
C LYS A 133 16.37 -13.49 4.15
#